data_AF-A0A3D3YX15-F1
#
_entry.id   AF-A0A3D3YX15-F1
#
_cell.length_a   1.000
_cell.length_b   1.000
_cell.length_c   1.000
_cell.angle_alpha   90.00
_cell.angle_beta   90.00
_cell.angle_gamma   90.00
#
_symmetry.space_group_name_H-M   'P 1'
#
loop_
_entity.id
_entity.type
_entity.pdbx_description
1 polymer ?
#
loop_
_entity_poly.entity_id
_entity_poly.type
_entity_poly.pdbx_seq_one_letter_code
_entity_poly.pdbx_strand_id
1 'polypeptide(L)'
;MLDAVGGRLDYCDPDLYPVGHGTRLSNAKARLPLIKADQPTYHAILDHEGITSDEHLTNDQLIAISEDYKQIQVIDLRPSGDAFAFSVQVLSGAPGDSQVVSGTVDRSGHVDITSRTPGQRPNCPICLAFGVRIATPNGPVAVQDIRVGMSVWSTDRHGRRIREVVLQTGRTEAPLGHQVVRLELADGRVVFVSPGHPTAGGTPVGDLRPGDRMDGSVVVSSTRLAYRGAFTYDLLPSGATGTYWADGILLGSTLRT
;
A
#
# COMPACT_ATOMS: atom_id res chain seq x y z
N MET A 1 18.76 11.12 10.66
CA MET A 1 17.63 10.43 11.37
C MET A 1 17.55 8.95 10.99
N LEU A 2 17.42 8.61 9.71
CA LEU A 2 17.35 7.21 9.24
C LEU A 2 18.48 6.33 9.83
N ASP A 3 19.73 6.80 9.81
CA ASP A 3 20.86 6.06 10.39
C ASP A 3 20.67 5.73 11.87
N ALA A 4 20.21 6.70 12.66
CA ALA A 4 20.06 6.56 14.11
C ALA A 4 19.02 5.49 14.50
N VAL A 5 18.04 5.25 13.63
CA VAL A 5 17.01 4.22 13.86
C VAL A 5 17.39 2.86 13.25
N GLY A 6 18.53 2.75 12.56
CA GLY A 6 19.04 1.51 11.97
C GLY A 6 19.08 1.48 10.45
N GLY A 7 18.90 2.64 9.78
CA GLY A 7 19.02 2.81 8.33
C GLY A 7 17.87 2.23 7.50
N ARG A 8 16.98 1.42 8.10
CA ARG A 8 15.85 0.80 7.39
C ARG A 8 14.57 0.80 8.21
N LEU A 9 13.55 1.48 7.69
CA LEU A 9 12.21 1.47 8.22
C LEU A 9 11.47 0.17 7.84
N ASP A 10 10.57 -0.25 8.71
CA ASP A 10 9.56 -1.28 8.43
C ASP A 10 8.29 -0.55 7.96
N TYR A 11 8.04 -0.57 6.65
CA TYR A 11 6.96 0.17 6.00
C TYR A 11 6.47 -0.59 4.77
N CYS A 12 5.32 -0.17 4.24
CA CYS A 12 4.79 -0.72 2.99
C CYS A 12 5.59 -0.19 1.80
N ASP A 13 6.75 -0.81 1.53
CA ASP A 13 7.61 -0.44 0.40
C ASP A 13 6.80 -0.51 -0.92
N PRO A 14 6.62 0.62 -1.63
CA PRO A 14 5.82 0.67 -2.86
C PRO A 14 6.39 -0.17 -4.01
N ASP A 15 7.66 -0.59 -3.93
CA ASP A 15 8.27 -1.51 -4.90
C ASP A 15 7.96 -2.98 -4.61
N LEU A 16 7.50 -3.31 -3.39
CA LEU A 16 7.23 -4.67 -2.94
C LEU A 16 5.74 -4.91 -2.65
N TYR A 17 5.03 -3.88 -2.19
CA TYR A 17 3.65 -3.96 -1.76
C TYR A 17 2.71 -3.15 -2.65
N PRO A 18 1.51 -3.67 -2.93
CA PRO A 18 0.98 -4.97 -2.48
C PRO A 18 1.52 -6.18 -3.25
N VAL A 19 2.09 -5.96 -4.44
CA VAL A 19 2.82 -6.95 -5.24
C VAL A 19 3.97 -6.22 -5.92
N GLY A 20 5.18 -6.75 -5.76
CA GLY A 20 6.38 -6.17 -6.36
C GLY A 20 6.47 -6.44 -7.86
N HIS A 21 6.91 -5.44 -8.61
CA HIS A 21 7.16 -5.56 -10.05
C HIS A 21 8.42 -4.82 -10.45
N GLY A 22 9.01 -5.23 -11.57
CA GLY A 22 10.28 -4.71 -12.03
C GLY A 22 11.44 -5.16 -11.15
N THR A 23 12.64 -4.71 -11.50
CA THR A 23 13.82 -4.85 -10.64
C THR A 23 13.98 -3.57 -9.83
N ARG A 24 14.72 -3.64 -8.71
CA ARG A 24 15.10 -2.45 -7.92
C ARG A 24 15.65 -1.34 -8.83
N LEU A 25 16.52 -1.72 -9.77
CA LEU A 25 17.13 -0.78 -10.72
C LEU A 25 16.12 -0.17 -11.70
N SER A 26 15.20 -0.97 -12.26
CA SER A 26 14.20 -0.42 -13.19
C SER A 26 13.28 0.58 -12.50
N ASN A 27 12.88 0.27 -11.26
CA ASN A 27 12.00 1.13 -10.48
C ASN A 27 12.71 2.41 -10.05
N ALA A 28 13.97 2.31 -9.61
CA ALA A 28 14.81 3.46 -9.31
C ALA A 28 14.96 4.41 -10.52
N LYS A 29 15.26 3.86 -11.70
CA LYS A 29 15.35 4.65 -12.94
C LYS A 29 14.04 5.34 -13.29
N ALA A 30 12.91 4.63 -13.17
CA ALA A 30 11.59 5.19 -13.46
C ALA A 30 11.19 6.30 -12.47
N ARG A 31 11.61 6.19 -11.21
CA ARG A 31 11.30 7.15 -10.14
C ARG A 31 12.19 8.39 -10.16
N LEU A 32 13.43 8.28 -10.66
CA LEU A 32 14.43 9.35 -10.60
C LEU A 32 13.91 10.74 -11.05
N PRO A 33 13.14 10.90 -12.15
CA PRO A 33 12.62 12.22 -12.54
C PRO A 33 11.73 12.86 -11.48
N LEU A 34 10.92 12.06 -10.76
CA LEU A 34 10.10 12.54 -9.65
C LEU A 34 10.98 12.97 -8.47
N ILE A 35 12.02 12.19 -8.15
CA ILE A 35 12.96 12.51 -7.07
C ILE A 35 13.66 13.84 -7.39
N LYS A 36 14.19 14.00 -8.62
CA LYS A 36 14.85 15.23 -9.05
C LYS A 36 13.91 16.44 -9.03
N ALA A 37 12.60 16.26 -9.20
CA ALA A 37 11.64 17.36 -9.10
C ALA A 37 11.49 17.88 -7.65
N ASP A 38 11.72 17.02 -6.65
CA ASP A 38 11.78 17.38 -5.23
C ASP A 38 13.21 17.78 -4.84
N GLN A 39 13.63 18.95 -5.32
CA GLN A 39 15.01 19.45 -5.20
C GLN A 39 15.56 19.43 -3.76
N PRO A 40 14.85 19.91 -2.72
CA PRO A 40 15.38 19.89 -1.35
C PRO A 40 15.66 18.46 -0.86
N THR A 41 14.73 17.54 -1.09
CA THR A 41 14.89 16.13 -0.70
C THR A 41 16.00 15.47 -1.51
N TYR A 42 16.07 15.72 -2.81
CA TYR A 42 17.08 15.15 -3.68
C TYR A 42 18.50 15.54 -3.24
N HIS A 43 18.74 16.83 -2.97
CA HIS A 43 20.03 17.29 -2.48
C HIS A 43 20.40 16.68 -1.13
N ALA A 44 19.45 16.61 -0.19
CA ALA A 44 19.69 15.97 1.11
C ALA A 44 20.08 14.49 0.98
N ILE A 45 19.48 13.76 0.02
CA ILE A 45 19.84 12.36 -0.27
C ILE A 45 21.23 12.28 -0.90
N LEU A 46 21.57 13.15 -1.86
CA LEU A 46 22.91 13.15 -2.45
C LEU A 46 24.00 13.40 -1.40
N ASP A 47 23.77 14.36 -0.51
CA ASP A 47 24.69 14.67 0.58
C ASP A 47 24.83 13.49 1.55
N HIS A 48 23.72 12.82 1.89
CA HIS A 48 23.71 11.64 2.75
C HIS A 48 24.50 10.46 2.14
N GLU A 49 24.30 10.21 0.85
CA GLU A 49 24.96 9.14 0.10
C GLU A 49 26.41 9.48 -0.31
N GLY A 50 26.89 10.68 0.01
CA GLY A 50 28.23 11.15 -0.36
C GLY A 50 28.41 11.33 -1.87
N ILE A 51 27.33 11.60 -2.61
CA ILE A 51 27.33 11.75 -4.07
C ILE A 51 27.57 13.22 -4.42
N THR A 52 28.76 13.53 -4.93
CA THR A 52 29.17 14.91 -5.24
C THR A 52 28.82 15.39 -6.64
N SER A 53 28.41 14.49 -7.54
CA SER A 53 27.95 14.79 -8.91
C SER A 53 26.87 13.80 -9.35
N ASP A 54 25.80 14.31 -9.95
CA ASP A 54 24.69 13.52 -10.48
C ASP A 54 24.72 13.34 -12.02
N GLU A 55 25.81 13.78 -12.67
CA GLU A 55 25.99 13.66 -14.13
C GLU A 55 26.01 12.18 -14.58
N HIS A 56 26.62 11.31 -13.77
CA HIS A 56 26.79 9.89 -14.06
C HIS A 56 26.56 9.02 -12.82
N LEU A 57 25.29 8.88 -12.42
CA LEU A 57 24.91 7.99 -11.31
C LEU A 57 25.13 6.52 -11.70
N THR A 58 25.83 5.78 -10.83
CA THR A 58 25.94 4.32 -10.95
C THR A 58 24.59 3.64 -10.67
N ASN A 59 24.47 2.37 -11.06
CA ASN A 59 23.25 1.60 -10.76
C ASN A 59 22.97 1.51 -9.25
N ASP A 60 24.02 1.37 -8.43
CA ASP A 60 23.89 1.28 -6.97
C ASP A 60 23.48 2.61 -6.37
N GLN A 61 24.06 3.73 -6.84
CA GLN A 61 23.64 5.08 -6.44
C GLN A 61 22.19 5.36 -6.80
N LEU A 62 21.74 4.97 -8.01
CA LEU A 62 20.34 5.10 -8.40
C LEU A 62 19.40 4.35 -7.44
N ILE A 63 19.79 3.12 -7.08
CA ILE A 63 19.02 2.31 -6.13
C ILE A 63 19.01 2.97 -4.75
N ALA A 64 20.16 3.40 -4.23
CA ALA A 64 20.27 4.02 -2.91
C ALA A 64 19.42 5.30 -2.81
N ILE A 65 19.58 6.21 -3.79
CA ILE A 65 18.76 7.42 -3.91
C ILE A 65 17.27 7.09 -3.87
N SER A 66 16.86 6.06 -4.61
CA SER A 66 15.47 5.65 -4.66
C SER A 66 14.97 5.00 -3.37
N GLU A 67 15.81 4.27 -2.64
CA GLU A 67 15.42 3.66 -1.36
C GLU A 67 15.24 4.71 -0.29
N ASP A 68 16.19 5.65 -0.16
CA ASP A 68 16.10 6.74 0.81
C ASP A 68 14.91 7.63 0.55
N TYR A 69 14.67 7.97 -0.72
CA TYR A 69 13.51 8.77 -1.09
C TYR A 69 12.21 8.11 -0.60
N LYS A 70 12.03 6.80 -0.81
CA LYS A 70 10.85 6.06 -0.34
C LYS A 70 10.71 6.10 1.18
N GLN A 71 11.82 5.94 1.92
CA GLN A 71 11.81 5.95 3.38
C GLN A 71 11.49 7.33 3.95
N ILE A 72 12.02 8.40 3.34
CA ILE A 72 11.75 9.78 3.76
C ILE A 72 10.26 10.11 3.65
N GLN A 73 9.56 9.59 2.62
CA GLN A 73 8.13 9.84 2.44
C GLN A 73 7.24 9.28 3.56
N VAL A 74 7.73 8.34 4.36
CA VAL A 74 6.95 7.72 5.46
C VAL A 74 7.31 8.26 6.84
N ILE A 75 8.25 9.20 6.93
CA ILE A 75 8.62 9.84 8.20
C ILE A 75 7.70 11.05 8.43
N ASP A 76 6.89 10.99 9.49
CA ASP A 76 6.14 12.14 10.00
C ASP A 76 6.96 12.86 11.07
N LEU A 77 7.40 14.09 10.76
CA LEU A 77 8.10 14.98 11.68
C LEU A 77 7.15 16.04 12.23
N ARG A 78 6.93 16.01 13.55
CA ARG A 78 6.04 16.95 14.23
C ARG A 78 6.85 17.98 15.02
N PRO A 79 6.61 19.29 14.85
CA PRO A 79 7.29 20.31 15.66
C PRO A 79 7.17 20.03 17.16
N SER A 80 8.29 20.12 17.88
CA SER A 80 8.37 19.88 19.33
C SER A 80 9.46 20.76 19.94
N GLY A 81 9.09 21.98 20.33
CA GLY A 81 10.06 23.01 20.77
C GLY A 81 10.99 23.39 19.62
N ASP A 82 12.30 23.34 19.87
CA ASP A 82 13.34 23.64 18.87
C ASP A 82 13.71 22.43 18.00
N ALA A 83 13.05 21.29 18.19
CA ALA A 83 13.28 20.04 17.48
C ALA A 83 11.99 19.52 16.81
N PHE A 84 12.08 18.35 16.18
CA PHE A 84 10.96 17.63 15.60
C PHE A 84 10.83 16.25 16.25
N ALA A 85 9.68 15.96 16.82
CA ALA A 85 9.35 14.63 17.30
C ALA A 85 9.05 13.70 16.13
N PHE A 86 9.48 12.45 16.24
CA PHE A 86 9.19 11.39 15.28
C PHE A 86 8.77 10.10 15.99
N SER A 87 8.05 9.26 15.27
CA SER A 87 7.74 7.89 15.66
C SER A 87 7.72 7.02 14.41
N VAL A 88 8.60 6.03 14.33
CA VAL A 88 8.78 5.18 13.14
C VAL A 88 8.85 3.71 13.50
N GLN A 89 8.46 2.85 12.56
CA GLN A 89 8.65 1.40 12.68
C GLN A 89 9.96 0.97 12.03
N VAL A 90 10.67 0.04 12.66
CA VAL A 90 11.90 -0.57 12.15
C VAL A 90 11.88 -2.07 12.35
N LEU A 91 12.56 -2.81 11.48
CA LEU A 91 12.75 -4.24 11.69
C LEU A 91 13.69 -4.45 12.88
N SER A 92 13.31 -5.34 13.78
CA SER A 92 14.22 -5.84 14.81
C SER A 92 14.87 -7.14 14.35
N GLY A 93 16.02 -7.50 14.92
CA GLY A 93 16.93 -8.53 14.39
C GLY A 93 16.37 -9.96 14.24
N ALA A 94 15.11 -10.23 14.62
CA ALA A 94 14.43 -11.49 14.37
C ALA A 94 13.50 -11.38 13.14
N PRO A 95 13.45 -12.38 12.23
CA PRO A 95 12.54 -12.37 11.10
C PRO A 95 11.08 -12.34 11.55
N GLY A 96 10.40 -11.21 11.38
CA GLY A 96 9.00 -11.06 11.79
C GLY A 96 8.75 -9.91 12.74
N ASP A 97 9.74 -9.54 13.54
CA ASP A 97 9.55 -8.62 14.67
C ASP A 97 9.79 -7.17 14.26
N SER A 98 8.82 -6.31 14.55
CA SER A 98 8.89 -4.86 14.33
C SER A 98 9.06 -4.13 15.68
N GLN A 99 9.69 -2.98 15.66
CA GLN A 99 9.79 -2.08 16.81
C GLN A 99 9.30 -0.69 16.44
N VAL A 100 8.61 -0.04 17.38
CA VAL A 100 8.34 1.40 17.28
C VAL A 100 9.49 2.13 17.97
N VAL A 101 10.17 3.00 17.22
CA VAL A 101 11.23 3.88 17.71
C VAL A 101 10.72 5.30 17.69
N SER A 102 10.73 5.96 18.85
CA SER A 102 10.29 7.35 18.99
C SER A 102 11.39 8.19 19.61
N GLY A 103 11.43 9.48 19.23
CA GLY A 103 12.47 10.39 19.65
C GLY A 103 12.27 11.79 19.10
N THR A 104 13.32 12.59 19.17
CA THR A 104 13.38 13.91 18.53
C THR A 104 14.59 14.02 17.63
N VAL A 105 14.48 14.83 16.59
CA VAL A 105 15.59 15.22 15.71
C VAL A 105 15.63 16.74 15.62
N ASP A 106 16.80 17.34 15.85
CA ASP A 106 16.97 18.79 15.71
C ASP A 106 17.31 19.20 14.27
N ARG A 107 17.43 20.51 14.03
CA ARG A 107 17.76 21.05 12.70
C ARG A 107 19.18 20.72 12.23
N SER A 108 20.07 20.29 13.13
CA SER A 108 21.42 19.83 12.79
C SER A 108 21.46 18.34 12.43
N GLY A 109 20.34 17.63 12.60
CA GLY A 109 20.24 16.19 12.38
C GLY A 109 20.64 15.35 13.60
N HIS A 110 20.90 15.97 14.76
CA HIS A 110 21.13 15.25 16.00
C HIS A 110 19.84 14.58 16.46
N VAL A 111 19.92 13.27 16.75
CA VAL A 111 18.77 12.43 17.10
C VAL A 111 18.89 12.00 18.55
N ASP A 112 17.85 12.25 19.34
CA ASP A 112 17.69 11.70 20.68
C ASP A 112 16.53 10.70 20.70
N ILE A 113 16.84 9.42 20.95
CA ILE A 113 15.86 8.34 20.99
C ILE A 113 15.34 8.19 22.41
N THR A 114 14.06 8.46 22.61
CA THR A 114 13.43 8.40 23.93
C THR A 114 12.75 7.06 24.21
N SER A 115 12.42 6.29 23.16
CA SER A 115 11.70 5.02 23.33
C SER A 115 11.96 4.03 22.20
N ARG A 116 12.05 2.75 22.58
CA ARG A 116 11.97 1.58 21.70
C ARG A 116 11.01 0.57 22.32
N THR A 117 9.90 0.30 21.66
CA THR A 117 8.89 -0.66 22.14
C THR A 117 8.59 -1.71 21.09
N PRO A 118 8.11 -2.90 21.48
CA PRO A 118 7.57 -3.86 20.52
C PRO A 118 6.51 -3.20 19.64
N GLY A 119 6.66 -3.35 18.33
CA GLY A 119 5.75 -2.87 17.32
C GLY A 119 5.04 -4.03 16.63
N GLN A 120 3.96 -3.70 15.92
CA GLN A 120 3.38 -4.61 14.93
C GLN A 120 3.86 -4.15 13.57
N ARG A 121 4.24 -5.11 12.73
CA ARG A 121 4.52 -4.87 11.31
C ARG A 121 3.43 -3.98 10.71
N PRO A 122 3.75 -3.07 9.79
CA PRO A 122 2.74 -2.32 9.08
C PRO A 122 1.78 -3.32 8.45
N ASN A 123 0.51 -3.21 8.79
CA ASN A 123 -0.50 -3.89 8.00
C ASN A 123 -0.48 -3.19 6.64
N CYS A 124 0.02 -3.89 5.61
CA CYS A 124 -0.04 -3.46 4.22
C CYS A 124 -1.20 -4.18 3.52
N PRO A 125 -2.46 -4.01 3.99
CA PRO A 125 -3.57 -4.75 3.44
C PRO A 125 -3.78 -4.29 2.01
N ILE A 126 -4.24 -5.24 1.23
CA ILE A 126 -4.48 -5.03 -0.17
C ILE A 126 -5.94 -4.65 -0.29
N CYS A 127 -6.22 -3.49 -0.87
CA CYS A 127 -7.48 -2.83 -0.59
C CYS A 127 -8.12 -2.25 -1.85
N LEU A 128 -9.40 -1.93 -1.73
CA LEU A 128 -10.19 -1.19 -2.72
C LEU A 128 -9.91 0.31 -2.64
N ALA A 129 -10.01 0.98 -3.77
CA ALA A 129 -9.99 2.44 -3.84
C ALA A 129 -11.21 3.06 -3.15
N PHE A 130 -11.07 4.30 -2.69
CA PHE A 130 -12.16 5.12 -2.18
C PHE A 130 -13.29 5.24 -3.22
N GLY A 131 -14.53 5.11 -2.77
CA GLY A 131 -15.72 5.25 -3.61
C GLY A 131 -16.18 3.98 -4.33
N VAL A 132 -15.36 2.92 -4.37
CA VAL A 132 -15.75 1.59 -4.88
C VAL A 132 -17.04 1.13 -4.18
N ARG A 133 -18.01 0.62 -4.93
CA ARG A 133 -19.34 0.29 -4.42
C ARG A 133 -19.46 -1.19 -4.09
N ILE A 134 -19.60 -1.50 -2.81
CA ILE A 134 -19.87 -2.85 -2.32
C ILE A 134 -21.35 -3.19 -2.50
N ALA A 135 -21.62 -4.35 -3.09
CA ALA A 135 -23.00 -4.81 -3.27
C ALA A 135 -23.61 -5.20 -1.93
N THR A 136 -24.70 -4.53 -1.54
CA THR A 136 -25.52 -4.89 -0.37
C THR A 136 -26.95 -5.25 -0.79
N PRO A 137 -27.74 -5.95 0.06
CA PRO A 137 -29.15 -6.21 -0.22
C PRO A 137 -30.01 -4.95 -0.42
N ASN A 138 -29.61 -3.82 0.17
CA ASN A 138 -30.36 -2.55 0.12
C ASN A 138 -29.78 -1.58 -0.94
N GLY A 139 -28.96 -2.09 -1.85
CA GLY A 139 -28.28 -1.31 -2.89
C GLY A 139 -26.78 -1.14 -2.63
N PRO A 140 -26.01 -0.67 -3.61
CA PRO A 140 -24.56 -0.53 -3.45
C PRO A 140 -24.18 0.56 -2.44
N VAL A 141 -23.22 0.28 -1.56
CA VAL A 141 -22.69 1.22 -0.55
C VAL A 141 -21.22 1.46 -0.82
N ALA A 142 -20.73 2.70 -0.67
CA ALA A 142 -19.30 2.95 -0.87
C ALA A 142 -18.47 2.23 0.20
N VAL A 143 -17.32 1.68 -0.19
CA VAL A 143 -16.49 0.84 0.68
C VAL A 143 -16.07 1.57 1.96
N GLN A 144 -15.81 2.89 1.90
CA GLN A 144 -15.47 3.69 3.07
C GLN A 144 -16.61 3.84 4.09
N ASP A 145 -17.85 3.59 3.66
CA ASP A 145 -19.05 3.72 4.48
C ASP A 145 -19.55 2.36 5.00
N ILE A 146 -18.92 1.25 4.59
CA ILE A 146 -19.21 -0.08 5.12
C ILE A 146 -18.79 -0.16 6.58
N ARG A 147 -19.64 -0.79 7.41
CA ARG A 147 -19.42 -0.96 8.84
C ARG A 147 -19.63 -2.42 9.24
N VAL A 148 -18.95 -2.83 10.30
CA VAL A 148 -19.21 -4.11 10.97
C VAL A 148 -20.69 -4.23 11.31
N GLY A 149 -21.27 -5.41 11.08
CA GLY A 149 -22.69 -5.68 11.25
C GLY A 149 -23.57 -5.38 10.03
N MET A 150 -23.06 -4.65 9.02
CA MET A 150 -23.79 -4.45 7.76
C MET A 150 -23.91 -5.74 6.97
N SER A 151 -24.97 -5.85 6.18
CA SER A 151 -25.15 -7.00 5.27
C SER A 151 -24.56 -6.72 3.90
N VAL A 152 -23.87 -7.70 3.34
CA VAL A 152 -23.28 -7.64 2.00
C VAL A 152 -23.61 -8.92 1.24
N TRP A 153 -23.47 -8.87 -0.09
CA TRP A 153 -23.50 -10.06 -0.91
C TRP A 153 -22.11 -10.72 -0.93
N SER A 154 -22.07 -12.03 -0.70
CA SER A 154 -20.88 -12.90 -0.69
C SER A 154 -21.19 -14.21 -1.44
N THR A 155 -20.22 -15.11 -1.60
CA THR A 155 -20.47 -16.46 -2.10
C THR A 155 -20.32 -17.54 -1.04
N ASP A 156 -21.14 -18.58 -1.15
CA ASP A 156 -20.85 -19.85 -0.47
C ASP A 156 -19.69 -20.61 -1.15
N ARG A 157 -19.34 -21.78 -0.61
CA ARG A 157 -18.28 -22.64 -1.17
C ARG A 157 -18.60 -23.21 -2.56
N HIS A 158 -19.84 -23.10 -3.02
CA HIS A 158 -20.28 -23.51 -4.35
C HIS A 158 -20.38 -22.33 -5.33
N GLY A 159 -19.95 -21.13 -4.93
CA GLY A 159 -20.03 -19.92 -5.75
C GLY A 159 -21.42 -19.29 -5.82
N ARG A 160 -22.39 -19.76 -5.03
CA ARG A 160 -23.74 -19.19 -5.02
C ARG A 160 -23.75 -17.90 -4.22
N ARG A 161 -24.42 -16.88 -4.75
CA ARG A 161 -24.60 -15.59 -4.07
C ARG A 161 -25.47 -15.76 -2.82
N ILE A 162 -24.93 -15.38 -1.68
CA ILE A 162 -25.57 -15.43 -0.36
C ILE A 162 -25.42 -14.08 0.35
N ARG A 163 -26.32 -13.83 1.31
CA ARG A 163 -26.23 -12.65 2.18
C ARG A 163 -25.39 -13.01 3.40
N GLU A 164 -24.37 -12.21 3.67
CA GLU A 164 -23.49 -12.34 4.82
C GLU A 164 -23.40 -11.03 5.59
N VAL A 165 -22.83 -11.07 6.79
CA VAL A 165 -22.62 -9.90 7.65
C VAL A 165 -21.14 -9.53 7.64
N VAL A 166 -20.82 -8.24 7.63
CA VAL A 166 -19.44 -7.77 7.74
C VAL A 166 -18.95 -7.99 9.18
N LEU A 167 -17.90 -8.80 9.33
CA LEU A 167 -17.24 -9.07 10.60
C LEU A 167 -16.16 -8.04 10.91
N GLN A 168 -15.43 -7.58 9.88
CA GLN A 168 -14.32 -6.64 10.02
C GLN A 168 -14.26 -5.71 8.82
N THR A 169 -13.77 -4.50 9.05
CA THR A 169 -13.40 -3.53 8.00
C THR A 169 -11.93 -3.17 8.14
N GLY A 170 -11.23 -3.09 7.01
CA GLY A 170 -9.85 -2.63 6.90
C GLY A 170 -9.83 -1.23 6.31
N ARG A 171 -8.94 -0.37 6.84
CA ARG A 171 -8.66 0.95 6.30
C ARG A 171 -7.17 1.23 6.46
N THR A 172 -6.53 1.57 5.35
CA THR A 172 -5.09 1.85 5.33
C THR A 172 -4.81 3.15 4.60
N GLU A 173 -3.94 3.97 5.17
CA GLU A 173 -3.47 5.19 4.54
C GLU A 173 -2.71 4.86 3.26
N ALA A 174 -3.05 5.55 2.18
CA ALA A 174 -2.35 5.38 0.92
C ALA A 174 -1.10 6.26 0.94
N PRO A 175 0.12 5.68 0.90
CA PRO A 175 1.33 6.48 0.89
C PRO A 175 1.44 7.31 -0.40
N LEU A 176 2.31 8.32 -0.38
CA LEU A 176 2.63 9.09 -1.58
C LEU A 176 3.10 8.16 -2.71
N GLY A 177 2.56 8.37 -3.91
CA GLY A 177 2.84 7.53 -5.07
C GLY A 177 2.12 6.18 -5.08
N HIS A 178 1.18 5.92 -4.17
CA HIS A 178 0.36 4.69 -4.20
C HIS A 178 -0.31 4.50 -5.57
N GLN A 179 -0.41 3.25 -5.99
CA GLN A 179 -1.03 2.88 -7.26
C GLN A 179 -2.13 1.85 -7.05
N VAL A 180 -3.20 1.99 -7.82
CA VAL A 180 -4.28 1.00 -7.93
C VAL A 180 -4.35 0.50 -9.38
N VAL A 181 -4.86 -0.71 -9.55
CA VAL A 181 -5.24 -1.26 -10.85
C VAL A 181 -6.65 -0.82 -11.17
N ARG A 182 -6.85 -0.23 -12.34
CA ARG A 182 -8.14 -0.17 -13.03
C ARG A 182 -8.31 -1.47 -13.80
N LEU A 183 -9.10 -2.37 -13.25
CA LEU A 183 -9.48 -3.62 -13.90
C LEU A 183 -10.78 -3.40 -14.65
N GLU A 184 -10.79 -3.70 -15.95
CA GLU A 184 -11.98 -3.61 -16.81
C GLU A 184 -12.30 -4.96 -17.42
N LEU A 185 -13.58 -5.36 -17.33
CA LEU A 185 -14.12 -6.57 -17.94
C LEU A 185 -14.90 -6.24 -19.22
N ALA A 186 -15.04 -7.22 -20.10
CA ALA A 186 -15.67 -7.06 -21.43
C ALA A 186 -17.15 -6.68 -21.38
N ASP A 187 -17.82 -6.91 -20.25
CA ASP A 187 -19.20 -6.48 -19.99
C ASP A 187 -19.31 -5.03 -19.47
N GLY A 188 -18.20 -4.30 -19.42
CA GLY A 188 -18.14 -2.89 -19.02
C GLY A 188 -17.99 -2.67 -17.53
N ARG A 189 -17.95 -3.72 -16.70
CA ARG A 189 -17.63 -3.58 -15.27
C ARG A 189 -16.20 -3.13 -15.07
N VAL A 190 -15.99 -2.20 -14.13
CA VAL A 190 -14.69 -1.64 -13.78
C VAL A 190 -14.56 -1.57 -12.27
N VAL A 191 -13.43 -2.01 -11.72
CA VAL A 191 -13.09 -1.83 -10.31
C VAL A 191 -11.69 -1.25 -10.16
N PHE A 192 -11.51 -0.40 -9.15
CA PHE A 192 -10.22 0.18 -8.78
C PHE A 192 -9.72 -0.45 -7.49
N VAL A 193 -8.63 -1.19 -7.57
CA VAL A 193 -8.17 -2.04 -6.48
C VAL A 193 -6.66 -2.14 -6.45
N SER A 194 -6.07 -2.25 -5.27
CA SER A 194 -4.66 -2.49 -5.09
C SER A 194 -4.23 -3.79 -5.83
N PRO A 195 -3.10 -3.78 -6.55
CA PRO A 195 -2.75 -4.88 -7.46
C PRO A 195 -2.68 -6.28 -6.85
N GLY A 196 -2.32 -6.40 -5.57
CA GLY A 196 -2.25 -7.71 -4.92
C GLY A 196 -3.60 -8.28 -4.47
N HIS A 197 -4.68 -7.52 -4.61
CA HIS A 197 -5.95 -7.89 -4.03
C HIS A 197 -6.44 -9.15 -4.73
N PRO A 198 -6.83 -10.18 -3.98
CA PRO A 198 -7.14 -11.45 -4.59
C PRO A 198 -8.50 -11.35 -5.31
N THR A 199 -8.55 -11.95 -6.48
CA THR A 199 -9.82 -12.44 -7.03
C THR A 199 -10.44 -13.46 -6.08
N ALA A 200 -11.70 -13.84 -6.30
CA ALA A 200 -12.33 -14.94 -5.53
C ALA A 200 -11.53 -16.26 -5.56
N GLY A 201 -10.75 -16.49 -6.62
CA GLY A 201 -9.87 -17.65 -6.77
C GLY A 201 -8.48 -17.49 -6.11
N GLY A 202 -8.18 -16.34 -5.51
CA GLY A 202 -6.91 -16.07 -4.85
C GLY A 202 -5.83 -15.45 -5.75
N THR A 203 -6.00 -15.46 -7.08
CA THR A 203 -5.07 -14.79 -8.01
C THR A 203 -5.05 -13.28 -7.76
N PRO A 204 -3.88 -12.64 -7.63
CA PRO A 204 -3.78 -11.18 -7.55
C PRO A 204 -4.35 -10.48 -8.78
N VAL A 205 -5.13 -9.41 -8.59
CA VAL A 205 -5.74 -8.66 -9.71
C VAL A 205 -4.70 -8.06 -10.67
N GLY A 206 -3.54 -7.64 -10.16
CA GLY A 206 -2.43 -7.10 -10.95
C GLY A 206 -1.74 -8.11 -11.86
N ASP A 207 -1.95 -9.40 -11.61
CA ASP A 207 -1.39 -10.47 -12.43
C ASP A 207 -2.30 -10.85 -13.61
N LEU A 208 -3.55 -10.40 -13.60
CA LEU A 208 -4.48 -10.61 -14.71
C LEU A 208 -4.00 -9.93 -15.99
N ARG A 209 -4.26 -10.58 -17.12
CA ARG A 209 -3.93 -10.13 -18.48
C ARG A 209 -5.17 -10.06 -19.34
N PRO A 210 -5.19 -9.21 -20.38
CA PRO A 210 -6.27 -9.21 -21.36
C PRO A 210 -6.51 -10.62 -21.94
N GLY A 211 -7.77 -11.06 -21.95
CA GLY A 211 -8.18 -12.40 -22.36
C GLY A 211 -8.42 -13.39 -21.21
N ASP A 212 -7.93 -13.11 -20.00
CA ASP A 212 -8.20 -13.96 -18.84
C ASP A 212 -9.70 -13.96 -18.48
N ARG A 213 -10.20 -15.09 -17.97
CA ARG A 213 -11.59 -15.21 -17.51
C ARG A 213 -11.71 -14.75 -16.06
N MET A 214 -12.68 -13.91 -15.79
CA MET A 214 -12.96 -13.41 -14.43
C MET A 214 -14.44 -13.15 -14.23
N ASP A 215 -15.00 -13.70 -13.15
CA ASP A 215 -16.37 -13.46 -12.68
C ASP A 215 -17.42 -13.51 -13.81
N GLY A 216 -17.37 -14.59 -14.60
CA GLY A 216 -18.28 -14.83 -15.72
C GLY A 216 -18.00 -14.00 -16.99
N SER A 217 -16.92 -13.22 -17.02
CA SER A 217 -16.56 -12.32 -18.11
C SER A 217 -15.09 -12.50 -18.54
N VAL A 218 -14.59 -11.56 -19.34
CA VAL A 218 -13.21 -11.56 -19.86
C VAL A 218 -12.53 -10.25 -19.49
N VAL A 219 -11.29 -10.31 -19.02
CA VAL A 219 -10.46 -9.13 -18.74
C VAL A 219 -10.13 -8.43 -20.05
N VAL A 220 -10.45 -7.14 -20.15
CA VAL A 220 -10.09 -6.28 -21.28
C VAL A 220 -8.82 -5.49 -20.94
N SER A 221 -8.72 -4.95 -19.74
CA SER A 221 -7.53 -4.25 -19.29
C SER A 221 -7.29 -4.42 -17.79
N SER A 222 -6.02 -4.38 -17.40
CA SER A 222 -5.55 -4.32 -16.01
C SER A 222 -4.42 -3.29 -15.97
N THR A 223 -4.78 -2.03 -15.76
CA THR A 223 -3.85 -0.89 -15.90
C THR A 223 -3.62 -0.22 -14.56
N ARG A 224 -2.34 -0.03 -14.19
CA ARG A 224 -1.97 0.69 -12.97
C ARG A 224 -2.11 2.19 -13.16
N LEU A 225 -2.70 2.86 -12.18
CA LEU A 225 -2.93 4.30 -12.15
C LEU A 225 -2.48 4.86 -10.81
N ALA A 226 -2.00 6.11 -10.83
CA ALA A 226 -1.71 6.84 -9.61
C ALA A 226 -2.99 7.03 -8.79
N TYR A 227 -2.94 6.63 -7.52
CA TYR A 227 -4.04 6.77 -6.59
C TYR A 227 -3.93 8.08 -5.83
N ARG A 228 -5.04 8.81 -5.72
CA ARG A 228 -5.11 10.13 -5.06
C ARG A 228 -5.96 10.14 -3.80
N GLY A 229 -6.60 9.03 -3.45
CA GLY A 229 -7.36 8.93 -2.21
C GLY A 229 -6.42 8.80 -1.01
N ALA A 230 -6.80 9.39 0.12
CA ALA A 230 -5.98 9.31 1.34
C ALA A 230 -5.97 7.91 1.97
N PHE A 231 -7.01 7.10 1.71
CA PHE A 231 -7.15 5.77 2.29
C PHE A 231 -7.63 4.75 1.27
N THR A 232 -7.29 3.49 1.48
CA THR A 232 -7.84 2.33 0.81
C THR A 232 -8.57 1.45 1.83
N TYR A 233 -9.50 0.61 1.36
CA TYR A 233 -10.44 -0.09 2.24
C TYR A 233 -10.59 -1.58 1.89
N ASP A 234 -10.88 -2.41 2.88
CA ASP A 234 -11.23 -3.82 2.69
C ASP A 234 -12.33 -4.21 3.69
N LEU A 235 -12.96 -5.36 3.49
CA LEU A 235 -13.99 -5.89 4.37
C LEU A 235 -13.93 -7.41 4.43
N LEU A 236 -14.27 -7.97 5.60
CA LEU A 236 -14.40 -9.40 5.82
C LEU A 236 -15.86 -9.78 6.04
N PRO A 237 -16.52 -10.41 5.06
CA PRO A 237 -17.83 -11.03 5.28
C PRO A 237 -17.73 -12.28 6.17
N SER A 238 -18.82 -12.61 6.87
CA SER A 238 -18.93 -13.78 7.74
C SER A 238 -18.93 -15.13 7.02
N GLY A 239 -19.08 -15.11 5.70
CA GLY A 239 -19.15 -16.30 4.87
C GLY A 239 -17.81 -17.02 4.76
N ALA A 240 -17.88 -18.34 4.55
CA ALA A 240 -16.71 -19.24 4.53
C ALA A 240 -15.69 -18.96 3.40
N THR A 241 -16.01 -18.10 2.43
CA THR A 241 -15.12 -17.75 1.32
C THR A 241 -14.42 -16.40 1.52
N GLY A 242 -14.93 -15.55 2.41
CA GLY A 242 -14.45 -14.17 2.56
C GLY A 242 -14.60 -13.31 1.30
N THR A 243 -15.48 -13.67 0.37
CA THR A 243 -15.65 -12.94 -0.91
C THR A 243 -16.73 -11.87 -0.83
N TYR A 244 -16.64 -10.85 -1.66
CA TYR A 244 -17.66 -9.82 -1.82
C TYR A 244 -17.67 -9.24 -3.23
N TRP A 245 -18.76 -8.61 -3.64
CA TRP A 245 -18.82 -7.87 -4.90
C TRP A 245 -18.48 -6.39 -4.70
N ALA A 246 -17.52 -5.90 -5.47
CA ALA A 246 -17.08 -4.51 -5.53
C ALA A 246 -17.20 -4.00 -6.96
N ASP A 247 -17.99 -2.94 -7.16
CA ASP A 247 -18.38 -2.42 -8.48
C ASP A 247 -18.89 -3.53 -9.43
N GLY A 248 -19.59 -4.50 -8.84
CA GLY A 248 -20.16 -5.64 -9.56
C GLY A 248 -19.17 -6.75 -9.90
N ILE A 249 -17.91 -6.69 -9.43
CA ILE A 249 -16.87 -7.71 -9.66
C ILE A 249 -16.60 -8.48 -8.36
N LEU A 250 -16.61 -9.82 -8.42
CA LEU A 250 -16.34 -10.67 -7.25
C LEU A 250 -14.84 -10.72 -6.89
N LEU A 251 -14.52 -10.28 -5.68
CA LEU A 251 -13.17 -10.24 -5.11
C LEU A 251 -13.11 -10.99 -3.77
N GLY A 252 -11.90 -11.29 -3.31
CA GLY A 252 -11.64 -11.92 -2.02
C GLY A 252 -11.11 -10.92 -0.98
N SER A 253 -11.57 -11.04 0.26
CA SER A 253 -11.01 -10.30 1.40
C SER A 253 -9.54 -10.66 1.64
N THR A 254 -8.75 -9.66 2.00
CA THR A 254 -7.39 -9.85 2.53
C THR A 254 -7.34 -9.92 4.04
N LEU A 255 -8.41 -9.49 4.70
CA LEU A 255 -8.59 -9.66 6.14
C LEU A 255 -8.84 -11.15 6.46
N ARG A 256 -8.36 -11.57 7.63
CA ARG A 256 -8.50 -12.92 8.19
C ARG A 256 -9.09 -12.81 9.60
N THR A 257 -9.92 -13.77 9.96
CA THR A 257 -10.38 -13.99 11.35
C THR A 257 -9.26 -14.50 12.22
#